data_AF-A0A8R1E147-F1
#
_entry.id   AF-A0A8R1E147-F1
#
_cell.length_a   1.000
_cell.length_b   1.000
_cell.length_c   1.000
_cell.angle_alpha   90.00
_cell.angle_beta   90.00
_cell.angle_gamma   90.00
#
_symmetry.space_group_name_H-M   'P 1'
#
loop_
_entity.id
_entity.type
_entity.pdbx_description
1 polymer ?
#
loop_
_entity_poly.entity_id
_entity_poly.type
_entity_poly.pdbx_seq_one_letter_code
_entity_poly.pdbx_strand_id
1 'polypeptide(L)'
;MEWNPVCDRNSGHMYYSACHAGCTAMTKNQGSTEWSGCGCLTANTTFHNLIHGAKPHQEFVNQGYCEQDCGYREYILMVTLFVTVVASFASGIPTQQIMLRVVPFDQRTLALGINWTFVRLLGFIPGGILFGVIIDTACLEWGESCGKATSCLVYDPFKLSWTITGLGNPSYMIQSSHHALLSAIVCKLLSILATIIGYVTYRPSDLDNA
;
A
#
# COMPACT_ATOMS: atom_id res chain seq x y z
N MET A 1 -17.49 -17.07 15.82
CA MET A 1 -17.42 -15.72 16.41
C MET A 1 -18.00 -14.78 15.38
N GLU A 2 -18.91 -13.88 15.78
CA GLU A 2 -19.55 -12.91 14.88
C GLU A 2 -18.67 -11.66 14.80
N TRP A 3 -18.50 -11.06 13.61
CA TRP A 3 -17.79 -9.79 13.43
C TRP A 3 -18.49 -8.66 14.22
N ASN A 4 -17.82 -8.14 15.25
CA ASN A 4 -18.32 -7.04 16.08
C ASN A 4 -17.17 -6.12 16.49
N PRO A 5 -16.67 -5.27 15.57
CA PRO A 5 -15.44 -4.54 15.77
C PRO A 5 -15.55 -3.56 16.94
N VAL A 6 -14.45 -3.40 17.64
CA VAL A 6 -14.30 -2.47 18.76
C VAL A 6 -13.01 -1.67 18.59
N CYS A 7 -13.02 -0.37 18.90
CA CYS A 7 -11.80 0.46 18.90
C CYS A 7 -11.40 0.93 20.29
N ASP A 8 -10.12 0.78 20.60
CA ASP A 8 -9.46 1.50 21.69
C ASP A 8 -9.12 2.93 21.23
N ARG A 9 -9.80 3.92 21.82
CA ARG A 9 -9.64 5.34 21.46
C ARG A 9 -8.25 5.89 21.80
N ASN A 10 -7.55 5.31 22.76
CA ASN A 10 -6.25 5.81 23.19
C ASN A 10 -5.11 5.27 22.31
N SER A 11 -5.16 4.00 21.94
CA SER A 11 -4.14 3.40 21.08
C SER A 11 -4.46 3.52 19.59
N GLY A 12 -5.73 3.74 19.22
CA GLY A 12 -6.18 3.76 17.83
C GLY A 12 -6.20 2.37 17.18
N HIS A 13 -6.02 1.30 17.96
CA HIS A 13 -6.07 -0.07 17.50
C HIS A 13 -7.51 -0.61 17.50
N MET A 14 -7.86 -1.29 16.42
CA MET A 14 -9.13 -2.00 16.25
C MET A 14 -8.95 -3.49 16.57
N TYR A 15 -9.96 -4.10 17.17
CA TYR A 15 -10.01 -5.53 17.46
C TYR A 15 -11.25 -6.16 16.80
N TYR A 16 -11.16 -7.46 16.49
CA TYR A 16 -12.26 -8.21 15.87
C TYR A 16 -13.54 -8.21 16.70
N SER A 17 -13.41 -8.31 18.03
CA SER A 17 -14.53 -8.27 18.98
C SER A 17 -14.11 -7.88 20.40
N ALA A 18 -15.07 -7.48 21.23
CA ALA A 18 -14.84 -7.21 22.65
C ALA A 18 -14.29 -8.42 23.42
N CYS A 19 -14.77 -9.63 23.10
CA CYS A 19 -14.24 -10.87 23.70
C CYS A 19 -12.80 -11.13 23.29
N HIS A 20 -12.44 -10.82 22.04
CA HIS A 20 -11.06 -10.94 21.57
C HIS A 20 -10.13 -9.93 22.27
N ALA A 21 -10.63 -8.73 22.57
CA ALA A 21 -9.93 -7.73 23.40
C ALA A 21 -9.89 -8.10 24.90
N GLY A 22 -10.54 -9.19 25.31
CA GLY A 22 -10.56 -9.67 26.70
C GLY A 22 -11.43 -8.83 27.64
N CYS A 23 -12.44 -8.12 27.12
CA CYS A 23 -13.33 -7.28 27.92
C CYS A 23 -14.33 -8.10 28.73
N THR A 24 -14.60 -7.68 29.96
CA THR A 24 -15.45 -8.42 30.92
C THR A 24 -16.75 -7.71 31.27
N ALA A 25 -16.82 -6.38 31.11
CA ALA A 25 -17.98 -5.57 31.41
C ALA A 25 -18.50 -4.83 30.18
N MET A 26 -19.82 -4.69 30.07
CA MET A 26 -20.53 -4.02 28.99
C MET A 26 -21.45 -2.94 29.57
N THR A 27 -21.30 -1.71 29.08
CA THR A 27 -22.13 -0.57 29.42
C THR A 27 -22.80 -0.05 28.15
N LYS A 28 -24.13 0.11 28.17
CA LYS A 28 -24.86 0.71 27.05
C LYS A 28 -25.14 2.18 27.34
N ASN A 29 -24.56 3.07 26.56
CA ASN A 29 -24.76 4.52 26.65
C ASN A 29 -25.52 5.00 25.41
N GLN A 30 -26.79 5.41 25.55
CA GLN A 30 -27.62 6.12 24.55
C GLN A 30 -27.27 5.87 23.05
N GLY A 31 -27.12 4.60 22.63
CA GLY A 31 -26.84 4.20 21.25
C GLY A 31 -25.44 3.65 20.97
N SER A 32 -24.45 3.87 21.85
CA SER A 32 -23.12 3.23 21.80
C SER A 32 -22.95 2.21 22.93
N THR A 33 -22.37 1.07 22.59
CA THR A 33 -21.93 0.10 23.60
C THR A 33 -20.46 0.36 23.92
N GLU A 34 -20.17 0.54 25.19
CA GLU A 34 -18.84 0.69 25.74
C GLU A 34 -18.48 -0.57 26.52
N TRP A 35 -17.27 -1.08 26.31
CA TRP A 35 -16.75 -2.26 26.97
C TRP A 35 -15.62 -1.86 27.91
N SER A 36 -15.56 -2.47 29.10
CA SER A 36 -14.53 -2.23 30.10
C SER A 36 -13.99 -3.53 30.69
N GLY A 37 -12.86 -3.46 31.41
CA GLY A 37 -12.24 -4.65 31.98
C GLY A 37 -11.51 -5.48 30.93
N CYS A 38 -10.81 -4.85 29.98
CA CYS A 38 -10.20 -5.49 28.81
C CYS A 38 -8.74 -5.85 29.05
N GLY A 39 -8.41 -7.14 29.05
CA GLY A 39 -7.05 -7.62 29.39
C GLY A 39 -6.04 -7.62 28.24
N CYS A 40 -6.48 -7.63 26.97
CA CYS A 40 -5.60 -7.75 25.81
C CYS A 40 -5.27 -6.42 25.14
N LEU A 41 -5.57 -5.29 25.80
CA LEU A 41 -5.19 -3.96 25.31
C LEU A 41 -3.65 -3.86 25.27
N THR A 42 -3.10 -3.45 24.13
CA THR A 42 -1.66 -3.20 23.98
C THR A 42 -1.22 -2.04 24.88
N ALA A 43 -0.91 -2.35 26.13
CA ALA A 43 -0.32 -1.41 27.07
C ALA A 43 1.12 -1.15 26.64
N ASN A 44 1.48 0.12 26.44
CA ASN A 44 2.86 0.55 26.23
C ASN A 44 3.64 0.32 27.54
N THR A 45 4.02 -0.94 27.77
CA THR A 45 4.59 -1.41 29.02
C THR A 45 6.09 -1.21 28.98
N THR A 46 6.53 -0.04 29.42
CA THR A 46 7.91 0.09 29.88
C THR A 46 8.12 -0.85 31.08
N PHE A 47 9.31 -1.47 31.13
CA PHE A 47 9.75 -2.46 32.14
C PHE A 47 9.61 -1.97 33.61
N HIS A 48 9.33 -0.68 33.81
CA HIS A 48 9.14 -0.03 35.10
C HIS A 48 7.72 -0.24 35.71
N ASN A 49 6.73 -0.65 34.91
CA ASN A 49 5.33 -0.87 35.35
C ASN A 49 5.03 -2.31 35.81
N LEU A 50 5.99 -3.24 35.69
CA LEU A 50 5.86 -4.61 36.21
C LEU A 50 6.15 -4.68 37.72
N ILE A 51 6.80 -3.67 38.28
CA ILE A 51 7.26 -3.64 39.69
C ILE A 51 6.33 -2.81 40.59
N HIS A 52 5.68 -1.79 40.03
CA HIS A 52 4.61 -1.06 40.71
C HIS A 52 3.33 -1.23 39.88
N GLY A 53 2.39 -2.02 40.40
CA GLY A 53 1.15 -2.41 39.74
C GLY A 53 0.62 -1.35 38.78
N ALA A 54 0.56 -1.73 37.51
CA ALA A 54 0.13 -0.86 36.42
C ALA A 54 -1.17 -0.15 36.82
N LYS A 55 -1.15 1.20 36.83
CA LYS A 55 -2.39 1.97 36.87
C LYS A 55 -3.19 1.57 35.64
N PRO A 56 -4.48 1.21 35.79
CA PRO A 56 -5.30 0.77 34.66
C PRO A 56 -5.36 1.93 33.67
N HIS A 57 -4.71 1.74 32.52
CA HIS A 57 -4.99 2.54 31.35
C HIS A 57 -6.50 2.46 31.14
N GLN A 58 -7.20 3.59 30.95
CA GLN A 58 -8.66 3.59 30.84
C GLN A 58 -9.10 2.52 29.82
N GLU A 59 -9.64 1.41 30.32
CA GLU A 59 -9.89 0.18 29.55
C GLU A 59 -11.20 0.26 28.77
N PHE A 60 -11.59 1.47 28.34
CA PHE A 60 -12.86 1.69 27.68
C PHE A 60 -12.67 1.56 26.18
N VAL A 61 -13.35 0.57 25.61
CA VAL A 61 -13.32 0.29 24.18
C VAL A 61 -14.73 0.51 23.64
N ASN A 62 -14.84 1.32 22.59
CA ASN A 62 -16.14 1.63 21.99
C ASN A 62 -16.48 0.61 20.91
N GLN A 63 -17.75 0.23 20.83
CA GLN A 63 -18.24 -0.56 19.71
C GLN A 63 -18.22 0.28 18.43
N GLY A 64 -17.63 -0.29 17.37
CA GLY A 64 -17.48 0.36 16.07
C GLY A 64 -16.04 0.42 15.57
N TYR A 65 -15.87 1.10 14.43
CA TYR A 65 -14.57 1.34 13.83
C TYR A 65 -13.86 2.50 14.51
N CYS A 66 -12.52 2.54 14.43
CA CYS A 66 -11.79 3.70 14.90
C CYS A 66 -11.93 4.87 13.94
N GLU A 67 -12.27 6.03 14.47
CA GLU A 67 -12.21 7.27 13.70
C GLU A 67 -10.74 7.63 13.51
N GLN A 68 -10.31 7.65 12.24
CA GLN A 68 -8.97 8.09 11.87
C GLN A 68 -9.06 9.45 11.22
N ASP A 69 -8.38 10.44 11.80
CA ASP A 69 -8.14 11.71 11.13
C ASP A 69 -7.23 11.45 9.92
N CYS A 70 -7.82 11.33 8.73
CA CYS A 70 -7.08 11.14 7.49
C CYS A 70 -6.17 12.37 7.22
N GLY A 71 -6.66 13.59 7.45
CA GLY A 71 -5.89 14.83 7.48
C GLY A 71 -5.17 15.19 6.16
N TYR A 72 -3.84 15.17 6.18
CA TYR A 72 -3.01 15.52 5.01
C TYR A 72 -2.64 14.29 4.18
N ARG A 73 -2.90 13.07 4.67
CA ARG A 73 -2.38 11.82 4.09
C ARG A 73 -3.19 11.37 2.89
N GLU A 74 -4.51 11.49 2.95
CA GLU A 74 -5.43 11.34 1.83
C GLU A 74 -5.11 12.32 0.71
N TYR A 75 -4.73 13.56 1.07
CA TYR A 75 -4.33 14.56 0.08
C TYR A 75 -3.02 14.17 -0.62
N ILE A 76 -2.01 13.74 0.14
CA ILE A 76 -0.77 13.21 -0.42
C ILE A 76 -1.04 12.03 -1.36
N LEU A 77 -1.83 11.04 -0.92
CA LEU A 77 -2.16 9.87 -1.75
C LEU A 77 -2.86 10.30 -3.05
N MET A 78 -3.86 11.19 -2.96
CA MET A 78 -4.57 11.69 -4.14
C MET A 78 -3.66 12.43 -5.11
N VAL A 79 -2.79 13.31 -4.61
CA VAL A 79 -1.82 14.05 -5.44
C VAL A 79 -0.80 13.10 -6.06
N THR A 80 -0.24 12.17 -5.29
CA THR A 80 0.72 11.18 -5.80
C THR A 80 0.09 10.27 -6.86
N LEU A 81 -1.15 9.82 -6.64
CA LEU A 81 -1.90 9.05 -7.63
C LEU A 81 -2.09 9.84 -8.92
N PHE A 82 -2.53 11.11 -8.81
CA PHE A 82 -2.73 11.97 -9.97
C PHE A 82 -1.43 12.17 -10.77
N VAL A 83 -0.33 12.51 -10.10
CA VAL A 83 0.97 12.74 -10.74
C VAL A 83 1.50 11.46 -11.41
N THR A 84 1.40 10.31 -10.76
CA THR A 84 1.90 9.04 -11.33
C THR A 84 1.09 8.58 -12.54
N VAL A 85 -0.24 8.80 -12.53
CA VAL A 85 -1.11 8.53 -13.68
C VAL A 85 -0.74 9.44 -14.85
N VAL A 86 -0.67 10.75 -14.63
CA VAL A 86 -0.30 11.73 -15.68
C VAL A 86 1.08 11.44 -16.26
N ALA A 87 2.08 11.16 -15.41
CA ALA A 87 3.44 10.81 -15.85
C ALA A 87 3.48 9.50 -16.66
N SER A 88 2.62 8.53 -16.32
CA SER A 88 2.54 7.25 -17.05
C SER A 88 1.97 7.44 -18.45
N PHE A 89 0.94 8.26 -18.61
CA PHE A 89 0.42 8.61 -19.94
C PHE A 89 1.43 9.44 -20.74
N ALA A 90 2.06 10.44 -20.10
CA ALA A 90 3.04 11.30 -20.75
C ALA A 90 4.26 10.53 -21.31
N SER A 91 4.69 9.46 -20.64
CA SER A 91 5.79 8.58 -21.10
C SER A 91 5.33 7.46 -22.04
N GLY A 92 4.08 7.00 -21.93
CA GLY A 92 3.54 5.95 -22.79
C GLY A 92 3.44 6.37 -24.25
N ILE A 93 2.92 7.57 -24.52
CA ILE A 93 2.71 8.08 -25.88
C ILE A 93 4.02 8.19 -26.70
N PRO A 94 5.10 8.85 -26.23
CA PRO A 94 6.33 8.96 -27.00
C PRO A 94 7.00 7.59 -27.23
N THR A 95 6.91 6.67 -26.27
CA THR A 95 7.42 5.31 -26.42
C THR A 95 6.74 4.57 -27.57
N GLN A 96 5.42 4.69 -27.67
CA GLN A 96 4.65 4.10 -28.79
C GLN A 96 4.99 4.77 -30.13
N GLN A 97 5.16 6.09 -30.15
CA GLN A 97 5.52 6.84 -31.36
C GLN A 97 6.90 6.46 -31.91
N ILE A 98 7.89 6.27 -31.02
CA ILE A 98 9.24 5.84 -31.42
C ILE A 98 9.19 4.45 -32.04
N MET A 99 8.47 3.52 -31.42
CA MET A 99 8.33 2.15 -31.91
C MET A 99 7.74 2.08 -33.33
N LEU A 100 6.79 2.96 -33.65
CA LEU A 100 6.21 3.06 -34.99
C LEU A 100 7.21 3.55 -36.05
N ARG A 101 8.27 4.28 -35.66
CA ARG A 101 9.30 4.79 -36.58
C ARG A 101 10.41 3.79 -36.87
N VAL A 102 10.71 2.90 -35.92
CA VAL A 102 11.77 1.88 -36.07
C VAL A 102 11.31 0.59 -36.77
N VAL A 103 9.99 0.40 -36.89
CA VAL A 103 9.39 -0.85 -37.42
C VAL A 103 8.70 -0.59 -38.77
N PRO A 104 8.93 -1.46 -39.79
CA PRO A 104 8.27 -1.36 -41.10
C PRO A 104 6.75 -1.48 -40.98
N PHE A 105 6.02 -0.84 -41.90
CA PHE A 105 4.55 -0.67 -41.82
C PHE A 105 3.79 -1.98 -41.58
N ASP A 106 4.19 -3.08 -42.23
CA ASP A 106 3.50 -4.37 -42.15
C ASP A 106 3.61 -5.06 -40.79
N GLN A 107 4.59 -4.70 -39.94
CA GLN A 107 4.86 -5.38 -38.67
C GLN A 107 4.55 -4.52 -37.43
N ARG A 108 4.06 -3.29 -37.60
CA ARG A 108 3.84 -2.33 -36.51
C ARG A 108 2.87 -2.82 -35.44
N THR A 109 1.74 -3.38 -35.87
CA THR A 109 0.70 -3.87 -34.94
C THR A 109 1.20 -5.06 -34.13
N LEU A 110 1.98 -5.95 -34.75
CA LEU A 110 2.61 -7.08 -34.08
C LEU A 110 3.63 -6.59 -33.04
N ALA A 111 4.50 -5.65 -33.40
CA ALA A 111 5.50 -5.08 -32.49
C ALA A 111 4.87 -4.39 -31.27
N LEU A 112 3.84 -3.58 -31.48
CA LEU A 112 3.09 -2.93 -30.40
C LEU A 112 2.44 -3.95 -29.46
N GLY A 113 1.81 -4.99 -30.02
CA GLY A 113 1.16 -6.05 -29.25
C GLY A 113 2.15 -6.84 -28.40
N ILE A 114 3.30 -7.22 -28.97
CA ILE A 114 4.37 -7.93 -28.24
C ILE A 114 4.92 -7.07 -27.11
N ASN A 115 5.24 -5.79 -27.38
CA ASN A 115 5.73 -4.88 -26.36
C ASN A 115 4.75 -4.72 -25.20
N TRP A 116 3.46 -4.50 -25.48
CA TRP A 116 2.42 -4.42 -24.45
C TRP A 116 2.29 -5.70 -23.65
N THR A 117 2.39 -6.85 -24.32
CA THR A 117 2.34 -8.17 -23.67
C THR A 117 3.50 -8.34 -22.70
N PHE A 118 4.73 -8.02 -23.10
CA PHE A 118 5.90 -8.10 -22.22
C PHE A 118 5.80 -7.14 -21.03
N VAL A 119 5.41 -5.89 -21.26
CA VAL A 119 5.22 -4.90 -20.18
C VAL A 119 4.16 -5.38 -19.19
N ARG A 120 3.05 -5.96 -19.67
CA ARG A 120 1.99 -6.46 -18.80
C ARG A 120 2.40 -7.72 -18.06
N LEU A 121 3.10 -8.67 -18.70
CA LEU A 121 3.59 -9.87 -18.03
C LEU A 121 4.61 -9.52 -16.93
N LEU A 122 5.60 -8.68 -17.26
CA LEU A 122 6.66 -8.30 -16.31
C LEU A 122 6.22 -7.26 -15.28
N GLY A 123 5.13 -6.52 -15.51
CA GLY A 123 4.61 -5.53 -14.57
C GLY A 123 3.46 -6.04 -13.71
N PHE A 124 2.46 -6.69 -14.32
CA PHE A 124 1.23 -7.10 -13.64
C PHE A 124 1.44 -8.30 -12.73
N ILE A 125 2.22 -9.30 -13.16
CA ILE A 125 2.48 -10.50 -12.36
C ILE A 125 3.23 -10.15 -11.06
N PRO A 126 4.41 -9.50 -11.08
CA PRO A 126 5.07 -9.12 -9.84
C PRO A 126 4.31 -8.02 -9.09
N GLY A 127 3.59 -7.13 -9.79
CA GLY A 127 2.77 -6.10 -9.17
C GLY A 127 1.66 -6.68 -8.29
N GLY A 128 0.91 -7.66 -8.80
CA GLY A 128 -0.15 -8.33 -8.03
C GLY A 128 0.40 -9.11 -6.83
N ILE A 129 1.51 -9.83 -7.00
CA ILE A 129 2.17 -10.57 -5.92
C ILE A 129 2.66 -9.62 -4.83
N LEU A 130 3.33 -8.53 -5.22
CA LEU A 130 3.83 -7.53 -4.28
C LEU A 130 2.69 -6.87 -3.51
N PHE A 131 1.59 -6.54 -4.19
CA PHE A 131 0.42 -5.95 -3.53
C PHE A 131 -0.20 -6.90 -2.50
N GLY A 132 -0.25 -8.20 -2.79
CA GLY A 132 -0.65 -9.22 -1.82
C GLY A 132 0.25 -9.22 -0.58
N VAL A 133 1.58 -9.27 -0.78
CA VAL A 133 2.56 -9.23 0.33
C VAL A 133 2.43 -7.95 1.15
N ILE A 134 2.19 -6.80 0.51
CA ILE A 134 2.00 -5.52 1.21
C ILE A 134 0.79 -5.61 2.16
N ILE A 135 -0.34 -6.11 1.68
CA ILE A 135 -1.55 -6.27 2.51
C ILE A 135 -1.28 -7.23 3.66
N ASP A 136 -0.64 -8.36 3.37
CA ASP A 136 -0.32 -9.38 4.37
C ASP A 136 0.60 -8.84 5.48
N THR A 137 1.53 -7.93 5.15
CA THR A 137 2.41 -7.30 6.17
C THR A 137 1.67 -6.34 7.11
N ALA A 138 0.54 -5.78 6.68
CA ALA A 138 -0.30 -4.93 7.50
C ALA A 138 -1.30 -5.73 8.36
N CYS A 139 -1.30 -7.07 8.23
CA CYS A 139 -2.17 -7.92 9.03
C CYS A 139 -1.79 -7.90 10.51
N LEU A 140 -2.76 -7.63 11.37
CA LEU A 140 -2.63 -7.74 12.83
C LEU A 140 -3.07 -9.13 13.32
N GLU A 141 -4.13 -9.67 12.71
CA GLU A 141 -4.72 -10.95 13.12
C GLU A 141 -5.16 -11.79 11.91
N TRP A 142 -4.63 -13.01 11.83
CA TRP A 142 -4.98 -13.99 10.80
C TRP A 142 -6.20 -14.80 11.23
N GLY A 143 -7.17 -14.95 10.33
CA GLY A 143 -8.28 -15.88 10.56
C GLY A 143 -7.80 -17.31 10.42
N GLU A 144 -8.20 -18.19 11.34
CA GLU A 144 -7.86 -19.61 11.28
C GLU A 144 -9.09 -20.45 10.90
N SER A 145 -8.90 -21.38 9.96
CA SER A 145 -9.87 -22.43 9.65
C SER A 145 -9.17 -23.78 9.61
N CYS A 146 -9.62 -24.73 10.43
CA CYS A 146 -9.02 -26.06 10.55
C CYS A 146 -7.50 -26.04 10.80
N GLY A 147 -7.01 -25.11 11.63
CA GLY A 147 -5.59 -24.96 11.97
C GLY A 147 -4.72 -24.41 10.84
N LYS A 148 -5.33 -23.83 9.80
CA LYS A 148 -4.62 -23.11 8.73
C LYS A 148 -5.01 -21.64 8.76
N ALA A 149 -4.00 -20.78 8.63
CA ALA A 149 -4.21 -19.35 8.39
C ALA A 149 -4.95 -19.16 7.05
N THR A 150 -5.95 -18.30 7.07
CA THR A 150 -6.80 -17.94 5.94
C THR A 150 -6.62 -16.45 5.65
N SER A 151 -7.72 -15.70 5.54
CA SER A 151 -7.69 -14.25 5.31
C SER A 151 -7.37 -13.50 6.59
N CYS A 152 -6.68 -12.37 6.47
CA CYS A 152 -6.52 -11.47 7.59
C CYS A 152 -7.85 -10.81 7.97
N LEU A 153 -8.16 -10.80 9.26
CA LEU A 153 -9.41 -10.29 9.81
C LEU A 153 -9.33 -8.81 10.16
N VAL A 154 -8.16 -8.37 10.64
CA VAL A 154 -7.93 -7.02 11.14
C VAL A 154 -6.60 -6.49 10.61
N TYR A 155 -6.64 -5.32 9.97
CA TYR A 155 -5.48 -4.68 9.36
C TYR A 155 -5.09 -3.41 10.13
N ASP A 156 -3.79 -3.11 10.15
CA ASP A 156 -3.27 -1.82 10.62
C ASP A 156 -3.35 -0.78 9.48
N PRO A 157 -4.22 0.23 9.59
CA PRO A 157 -4.40 1.24 8.56
C PRO A 157 -3.21 2.19 8.39
N PHE A 158 -2.42 2.44 9.45
CA PHE A 158 -1.22 3.28 9.35
C PHE A 158 -0.12 2.57 8.58
N LYS A 159 0.12 1.30 8.94
CA LYS A 159 1.10 0.46 8.26
C LYS A 159 0.70 0.21 6.81
N LEU A 160 -0.58 -0.04 6.55
CA LEU A 160 -1.11 -0.22 5.20
C LEU A 160 -0.95 1.05 4.35
N SER A 161 -1.39 2.20 4.86
CA SER A 161 -1.32 3.48 4.14
C SER A 161 0.13 3.87 3.78
N TRP A 162 1.04 3.74 4.75
CA TRP A 162 2.44 4.07 4.58
C TRP A 162 3.16 3.11 3.62
N THR A 163 2.85 1.82 3.69
CA THR A 163 3.42 0.81 2.77
C THR A 163 2.89 0.97 1.35
N ILE A 164 1.59 1.27 1.18
CA ILE A 164 0.97 1.55 -0.14
C ILE A 164 1.53 2.84 -0.75
N THR A 165 1.72 3.89 0.06
CA THR A 165 2.24 5.18 -0.40
C THR A 165 3.76 5.14 -0.65
N GLY A 166 4.44 4.04 -0.32
CA GLY A 166 5.90 3.91 -0.47
C GLY A 166 6.70 4.64 0.62
N LEU A 167 6.02 4.99 1.71
CA LEU A 167 6.43 5.68 2.93
C LEU A 167 7.59 5.13 3.78
N GLY A 168 7.75 3.80 3.90
CA GLY A 168 8.03 3.23 5.24
C GLY A 168 9.15 2.27 5.60
N ASN A 169 9.61 2.34 6.87
CA ASN A 169 10.90 1.83 7.36
C ASN A 169 10.90 1.34 8.85
N PRO A 170 11.72 0.33 9.29
CA PRO A 170 13.18 0.52 9.39
C PRO A 170 14.21 -0.61 9.12
N SER A 171 13.91 -1.91 8.93
CA SER A 171 15.01 -2.92 9.07
C SER A 171 15.59 -3.63 7.82
N TYR A 172 14.85 -4.01 6.76
CA TYR A 172 15.45 -4.92 5.74
C TYR A 172 15.05 -4.76 4.26
N MET A 173 14.18 -3.81 3.89
CA MET A 173 13.75 -3.63 2.48
C MET A 173 13.97 -2.19 1.95
N ILE A 174 14.90 -1.46 2.58
CA ILE A 174 14.90 0.01 2.61
C ILE A 174 16.07 0.61 1.85
N GLN A 175 17.16 -0.13 1.67
CA GLN A 175 18.21 0.34 0.76
C GLN A 175 17.74 0.31 -0.71
N SER A 176 16.66 -0.42 -1.03
CA SER A 176 16.11 -0.50 -2.38
C SER A 176 14.89 0.37 -2.63
N SER A 177 14.09 0.81 -1.63
CA SER A 177 12.74 1.36 -1.87
C SER A 177 12.67 2.88 -2.08
N HIS A 178 13.39 3.70 -1.29
CA HIS A 178 13.56 5.13 -1.61
C HIS A 178 14.32 5.28 -2.93
N HIS A 179 15.32 4.44 -3.12
CA HIS A 179 15.98 4.28 -4.41
C HIS A 179 15.05 3.72 -5.47
N ALA A 180 14.05 2.88 -5.21
CA ALA A 180 13.19 2.30 -6.24
C ALA A 180 12.06 3.24 -6.66
N LEU A 181 11.47 4.04 -5.77
CA LEU A 181 10.49 5.04 -6.17
C LEU A 181 11.20 6.24 -6.82
N LEU A 182 12.29 6.74 -6.22
CA LEU A 182 13.10 7.75 -6.88
C LEU A 182 13.76 7.19 -8.13
N SER A 183 14.26 5.95 -8.18
CA SER A 183 14.76 5.36 -9.43
C SER A 183 13.64 5.00 -10.37
N ALA A 184 12.40 4.71 -9.96
CA ALA A 184 11.32 4.49 -10.90
C ALA A 184 10.91 5.82 -11.52
N ILE A 185 10.81 6.88 -10.73
CA ILE A 185 10.53 8.24 -11.20
C ILE A 185 11.70 8.77 -12.01
N VAL A 186 12.93 8.65 -11.51
CA VAL A 186 14.18 9.09 -12.18
C VAL A 186 14.49 8.21 -13.38
N CYS A 187 14.28 6.90 -13.36
CA CYS A 187 14.44 6.02 -14.53
C CYS A 187 13.32 6.25 -15.55
N LYS A 188 12.08 6.56 -15.12
CA LYS A 188 11.04 7.02 -16.06
C LYS A 188 11.37 8.39 -16.63
N LEU A 189 11.84 9.35 -15.82
CA LEU A 189 12.29 10.66 -16.28
C LEU A 189 13.53 10.58 -17.18
N LEU A 190 14.49 9.70 -16.88
CA LEU A 190 15.65 9.37 -17.71
C LEU A 190 15.21 8.66 -18.99
N SER A 191 14.23 7.76 -18.93
CA SER A 191 13.66 7.11 -20.11
C SER A 191 12.95 8.12 -21.00
N ILE A 192 12.21 9.08 -20.40
CA ILE A 192 11.58 10.20 -21.11
C ILE A 192 12.66 11.10 -21.72
N LEU A 193 13.71 11.46 -20.97
CA LEU A 193 14.80 12.28 -21.49
C LEU A 193 15.56 11.56 -22.60
N ALA A 194 15.84 10.26 -22.46
CA ALA A 194 16.52 9.45 -23.47
C ALA A 194 15.65 9.24 -24.72
N THR A 195 14.33 9.13 -24.57
CA THR A 195 13.41 9.10 -25.72
C THR A 195 13.29 10.46 -26.41
N ILE A 196 13.29 11.57 -25.66
CA ILE A 196 13.32 12.93 -26.22
C ILE A 196 14.66 13.19 -26.93
N ILE A 197 15.78 12.88 -26.27
CA ILE A 197 17.12 12.99 -26.86
C ILE A 197 17.20 12.09 -28.07
N GLY A 198 16.78 10.82 -27.97
CA GLY A 198 16.73 9.86 -29.07
C GLY A 198 15.88 10.38 -30.24
N TYR A 199 14.73 10.99 -29.98
CA TYR A 199 13.90 11.64 -30.99
C TYR A 199 14.61 12.82 -31.67
N VAL A 200 15.31 13.64 -30.88
CA VAL A 200 16.03 14.83 -31.36
C VAL A 200 17.32 14.45 -32.10
N THR A 201 18.00 13.38 -31.68
CA THR A 201 19.22 12.84 -32.30
C THR A 201 18.92 11.85 -33.41
N TYR A 202 17.66 11.41 -33.56
CA TYR A 202 17.22 10.59 -34.68
C TYR A 202 17.30 11.43 -35.95
N ARG A 203 18.47 11.38 -36.58
CA ARG A 203 18.62 11.64 -38.01
C ARG A 203 17.97 10.46 -38.72
N PRO A 204 16.89 10.64 -39.50
CA PRO A 204 16.49 9.61 -40.43
C PRO A 204 17.69 9.35 -41.34
N SER A 205 18.25 8.15 -41.27
CA SER A 205 19.19 7.69 -42.27
C SER A 205 18.41 7.61 -43.58
N ASP A 206 18.71 8.53 -44.50
CA ASP A 206 18.34 8.49 -45.92
C ASP A 206 18.86 7.19 -46.56
N LEU A 207 18.21 6.07 -46.26
CA LEU A 207 18.50 4.75 -46.85
C LEU A 207 17.25 4.10 -47.47
N ASP A 208 16.26 4.92 -47.82
CA ASP A 208 15.21 4.58 -48.79
C ASP A 208 15.46 5.23 -50.17
N ASN A 209 16.66 5.78 -50.40
CA ASN A 209 17.17 6.10 -51.75
C ASN A 209 18.20 5.05 -52.19
N ALA A 210 17.74 3.80 -52.37
CA ALA A 210 18.35 2.80 -53.25
C ALA A 210 17.35 1.66 -53.54
#